data_AF-A0AAW1MZM8-F1
#
_entry.id   AF-A0AAW1MZM8-F1
#
_cell.length_a   1.000
_cell.length_b   1.000
_cell.length_c   1.000
_cell.angle_alpha   90.00
_cell.angle_beta   90.00
_cell.angle_gamma   90.00
#
_symmetry.space_group_name_H-M   'P 1'
#
loop_
_entity.id
_entity.type
_entity.pdbx_description
1 polymer ?
#
loop_
_entity_poly.entity_id
_entity_poly.type
_entity_poly.pdbx_seq_one_letter_code
_entity_poly.pdbx_strand_id
1 'polypeptide(L)'
;MLMIYVTSFVKVNHDFQKSTFSKRYLDNGLKSNEDVKKLNPETLIYAKRYFRDCIIHHQQIIKLVEIVESEFNYLMLIQFLGSLLLLCLSLFQLSINDIRSTRFFSMLCFACLMLFQLLIFCWNGNEVLVESLEIAFAAYDSDWFVCDIATQKAVVLVIQRAQRALQLSAGKFAYLTLETYMSILRASGSYYMVLRKVNE
;
A
#
# COMPACT_ATOMS: atom_id res chain seq x y z
N MET A 1 0.89 -1.41 15.20
CA MET A 1 1.12 0.03 14.91
C MET A 1 1.06 0.33 13.41
N LEU A 2 1.84 -0.33 12.54
CA LEU A 2 1.75 -0.19 11.07
C LEU A 2 0.34 -0.51 10.51
N MET A 3 -0.29 -1.58 11.01
CA MET A 3 -1.67 -1.96 10.63
C MET A 3 -2.72 -0.88 10.91
N ILE A 4 -2.53 -0.08 11.98
CA ILE A 4 -3.43 1.02 12.35
C ILE A 4 -3.26 2.19 11.38
N TYR A 5 -2.05 2.43 10.90
CA TYR A 5 -1.77 3.46 9.90
C TYR A 5 -2.29 3.08 8.52
N VAL A 6 -2.17 1.82 8.11
CA VAL A 6 -2.73 1.33 6.84
C VAL A 6 -4.26 1.31 6.89
N THR A 7 -4.87 0.89 8.01
CA THR A 7 -6.34 1.04 8.15
C THR A 7 -6.76 2.50 8.20
N SER A 8 -6.02 3.41 8.83
CA SER A 8 -6.31 4.85 8.73
C SER A 8 -6.18 5.37 7.30
N PHE A 9 -5.22 4.87 6.52
CA PHE A 9 -5.02 5.26 5.13
C PHE A 9 -6.14 4.73 4.20
N VAL A 10 -6.50 3.45 4.32
CA VAL A 10 -7.66 2.84 3.62
C VAL A 10 -8.97 3.49 4.04
N LYS A 11 -9.11 3.87 5.32
CA LYS A 11 -10.31 4.54 5.83
C LYS A 11 -10.40 5.99 5.33
N VAL A 12 -9.26 6.68 5.20
CA VAL A 12 -9.19 8.00 4.56
C VAL A 12 -9.48 7.89 3.05
N ASN A 13 -9.02 6.85 2.34
CA ASN A 13 -9.35 6.64 0.92
C ASN A 13 -10.82 6.23 0.72
N HIS A 14 -11.36 5.40 1.61
CA HIS A 14 -12.78 5.06 1.61
C HIS A 14 -13.68 6.24 2.03
N ASP A 15 -13.21 7.13 2.91
CA ASP A 15 -13.86 8.41 3.22
C ASP A 15 -13.67 9.43 2.08
N PHE A 16 -12.59 9.32 1.28
CA PHE A 16 -12.38 10.08 0.05
C PHE A 16 -13.44 9.68 -1.00
N GLN A 17 -13.67 8.38 -1.21
CA GLN A 17 -14.76 7.84 -2.04
C GLN A 17 -16.16 8.15 -1.48
N LYS A 18 -16.34 8.12 -0.15
CA LYS A 18 -17.64 8.41 0.49
C LYS A 18 -17.92 9.88 0.72
N SER A 19 -16.94 10.78 0.52
CA SER A 19 -17.16 12.20 0.74
C SER A 19 -18.26 12.71 -0.20
N THR A 20 -19.29 13.22 0.46
CA THR A 20 -20.65 13.58 0.05
C THR A 20 -20.79 14.47 -1.20
N PHE A 21 -19.68 14.91 -1.80
CA PHE A 21 -19.66 15.84 -2.92
C PHE A 21 -20.14 15.19 -4.23
N SER A 22 -19.62 14.01 -4.58
CA SER A 22 -20.00 13.30 -5.81
C SER A 22 -21.47 12.87 -5.82
N LYS A 23 -22.01 12.37 -4.68
CA LYS A 23 -23.43 11.98 -4.57
C LYS A 23 -24.40 13.16 -4.73
N ARG A 24 -24.08 14.35 -4.21
CA ARG A 24 -24.93 15.55 -4.37
C ARG A 24 -24.83 16.19 -5.76
N TYR A 25 -23.73 15.99 -6.48
CA TYR A 25 -23.58 16.46 -7.86
C TYR A 25 -24.28 15.53 -8.86
N LEU A 26 -24.14 14.22 -8.69
CA LEU A 26 -24.79 13.22 -9.55
C LEU A 26 -26.32 13.23 -9.43
N ASP A 27 -26.88 13.47 -8.23
CA ASP A 27 -28.34 13.60 -8.04
C ASP A 27 -28.95 14.81 -8.79
N ASN A 28 -28.14 15.81 -9.14
CA ASN A 28 -28.62 17.04 -9.78
C ASN A 28 -28.40 17.09 -11.31
N GLY A 29 -27.78 16.07 -11.92
CA GLY A 29 -27.75 15.90 -13.38
C GLY A 29 -27.02 16.97 -14.21
N LEU A 30 -26.14 17.78 -13.60
CA LEU A 30 -25.45 18.89 -14.27
C LEU A 30 -24.22 18.39 -15.04
N LYS A 31 -24.22 18.50 -16.37
CA LYS A 31 -23.22 17.90 -17.28
C LYS A 31 -22.51 18.91 -18.21
N SER A 32 -22.76 20.22 -18.09
CA SER A 32 -22.17 21.21 -19.02
C SER A 32 -21.55 22.44 -18.34
N ASN A 33 -20.63 23.11 -19.04
CA ASN A 33 -20.04 24.41 -18.63
C ASN A 33 -21.09 25.52 -18.41
N GLU A 34 -22.31 25.38 -18.97
CA GLU A 34 -23.42 26.31 -18.74
C GLU A 34 -24.13 26.05 -17.40
N ASP A 35 -24.07 24.83 -16.89
CA ASP A 35 -24.64 24.44 -15.59
C ASP A 35 -23.79 24.95 -14.41
N VAL A 36 -22.48 25.08 -14.62
CA VAL A 36 -21.54 25.66 -13.66
C VAL A 36 -21.85 27.12 -13.35
N LYS A 37 -22.30 27.89 -14.36
CA LYS A 37 -22.75 29.27 -14.17
C LYS A 37 -24.06 29.38 -13.37
N LYS A 38 -24.84 28.30 -13.29
CA LYS A 38 -26.06 28.19 -12.46
C LYS A 38 -25.77 27.66 -11.06
N LEU A 39 -24.53 27.27 -10.77
CA LEU A 39 -24.17 26.70 -9.48
C LEU A 39 -24.13 27.79 -8.41
N ASN A 40 -24.78 27.52 -7.28
CA ASN A 40 -24.82 28.46 -6.16
C ASN A 40 -23.38 28.77 -5.69
N PRO A 41 -22.99 30.04 -5.46
CA PRO A 41 -21.63 30.43 -5.11
C PRO A 41 -21.11 29.73 -3.85
N GLU A 42 -21.98 29.35 -2.93
CA GLU A 42 -21.61 28.54 -1.76
C GLU A 42 -21.01 27.19 -2.15
N THR A 43 -21.61 26.49 -3.12
CA THR A 43 -21.17 25.16 -3.58
C THR A 43 -19.76 25.20 -4.15
N LEU A 44 -19.40 26.27 -4.85
CA LEU A 44 -18.07 26.49 -5.40
C LEU A 44 -17.03 26.72 -4.30
N ILE A 45 -17.40 27.47 -3.25
CA ILE A 45 -16.55 27.70 -2.08
C ILE A 45 -16.30 26.38 -1.34
N TYR A 46 -17.32 25.55 -1.17
CA TYR A 46 -17.17 24.21 -0.58
C TYR A 46 -16.25 23.31 -1.42
N ALA A 47 -16.42 23.28 -2.74
CA ALA A 47 -15.57 22.52 -3.66
C ALA A 47 -14.10 22.91 -3.50
N LYS A 48 -13.82 24.21 -3.54
CA LYS A 48 -12.46 24.76 -3.44
C LYS A 48 -11.81 24.44 -2.09
N ARG A 49 -12.57 24.56 -0.99
CA ARG A 49 -12.09 24.18 0.34
C ARG A 49 -11.78 22.69 0.44
N TYR A 50 -12.68 21.87 -0.09
CA TYR A 50 -12.51 20.41 -0.14
C TYR A 50 -11.24 20.02 -0.91
N PHE A 51 -11.05 20.51 -2.14
CA PHE A 51 -9.84 20.23 -2.92
C PHE A 51 -8.57 20.68 -2.20
N ARG A 52 -8.58 21.86 -1.58
CA ARG A 52 -7.45 22.35 -0.80
C ARG A 52 -7.11 21.40 0.35
N ASP A 53 -8.12 20.96 1.09
CA ASP A 53 -7.92 20.06 2.23
C ASP A 53 -7.41 18.69 1.75
N CYS A 54 -7.91 18.16 0.61
CA CYS A 54 -7.37 16.96 -0.03
C CYS A 54 -5.89 17.10 -0.43
N ILE A 55 -5.50 18.23 -1.02
CA ILE A 55 -4.09 18.49 -1.38
C ILE A 55 -3.21 18.49 -0.13
N ILE A 56 -3.65 19.14 0.94
CA ILE A 56 -2.93 19.17 2.22
C ILE A 56 -2.79 17.76 2.79
N HIS A 57 -3.86 16.98 2.80
CA HIS A 57 -3.83 15.59 3.27
C HIS A 57 -2.89 14.72 2.42
N HIS A 58 -2.94 14.83 1.10
CA HIS A 58 -2.03 14.10 0.21
C HIS A 58 -0.56 14.44 0.49
N GLN A 59 -0.24 15.73 0.71
CA GLN A 59 1.11 16.15 1.09
C GLN A 59 1.54 15.61 2.46
N GLN A 60 0.62 15.54 3.43
CA GLN A 60 0.90 14.95 4.74
C GLN A 60 1.18 13.45 4.64
N ILE A 61 0.42 12.73 3.82
CA ILE A 61 0.61 11.30 3.55
C ILE A 61 1.97 11.07 2.92
N ILE A 62 2.33 11.85 1.88
CA ILE A 62 3.65 11.74 1.23
C ILE A 62 4.76 11.91 2.27
N LYS A 63 4.71 12.97 3.08
CA LYS A 63 5.71 13.23 4.13
C LYS A 63 5.76 12.11 5.16
N LEU A 64 4.60 11.59 5.56
CA LEU A 64 4.53 10.48 6.51
C LEU A 64 5.21 9.23 5.93
N VAL A 65 4.93 8.88 4.68
CA VAL A 65 5.57 7.71 4.05
C VAL A 65 7.06 7.92 3.87
N GLU A 66 7.51 9.14 3.53
CA GLU A 66 8.95 9.46 3.45
C GLU A 66 9.64 9.31 4.81
N ILE A 67 9.02 9.76 5.91
CA ILE A 67 9.55 9.57 7.27
C ILE A 67 9.54 8.10 7.67
N VAL A 68 8.46 7.38 7.38
CA VAL A 68 8.39 5.94 7.68
C VAL A 68 9.45 5.18 6.89
N GLU A 69 9.65 5.51 5.62
CA GLU A 69 10.71 4.92 4.82
C GLU A 69 12.07 5.26 5.42
N SER A 70 12.39 6.52 5.70
CA SER A 70 13.74 6.87 6.19
C SER A 70 14.08 6.24 7.55
N GLU A 71 13.13 6.21 8.48
CA GLU A 71 13.36 5.74 9.86
C GLU A 71 13.24 4.21 9.98
N PHE A 72 12.25 3.60 9.30
CA PHE A 72 11.98 2.17 9.47
C PHE A 72 12.66 1.29 8.44
N ASN A 73 13.24 1.83 7.36
CA ASN A 73 13.85 1.02 6.31
C ASN A 73 14.93 0.06 6.86
N TYR A 74 15.81 0.52 7.75
CA TYR A 74 16.83 -0.35 8.36
C TYR A 74 16.24 -1.36 9.34
N LEU A 75 15.25 -0.97 10.15
CA LEU A 75 14.55 -1.87 11.06
C LEU A 75 13.82 -2.98 10.30
N MET A 76 13.16 -2.61 9.20
CA MET A 76 12.48 -3.54 8.29
C MET A 76 13.48 -4.49 7.65
N LEU A 77 14.67 -4.02 7.25
CA LEU A 77 15.73 -4.89 6.72
C LEU A 77 16.13 -5.97 7.72
N ILE A 78 16.47 -5.59 8.96
CA ILE A 78 16.90 -6.54 9.99
C ILE A 78 15.78 -7.54 10.28
N GLN A 79 14.54 -7.07 10.41
CA GLN A 79 13.39 -7.94 10.64
C GLN A 79 13.19 -8.94 9.49
N PHE A 80 13.31 -8.48 8.25
CA PHE A 80 13.11 -9.30 7.06
C PHE A 80 14.20 -10.34 6.90
N LEU A 81 15.48 -9.94 7.05
CA LEU A 81 16.62 -10.86 7.01
C LEU A 81 16.57 -11.88 8.15
N GLY A 82 16.20 -11.45 9.36
CA GLY A 82 16.03 -12.34 10.51
C GLY A 82 14.93 -13.38 10.26
N SER A 83 13.79 -12.95 9.70
CA SER A 83 12.68 -13.85 9.37
C SER A 83 13.06 -14.85 8.27
N LEU A 84 13.80 -14.40 7.24
CA LEU A 84 14.33 -15.27 6.19
C LEU A 84 15.33 -16.29 6.72
N LEU A 85 16.25 -15.87 7.59
CA LEU A 85 17.22 -16.78 8.21
C LEU A 85 16.51 -17.86 9.03
N LEU A 86 15.54 -17.46 9.87
CA LEU A 86 14.74 -18.39 10.67
C LEU A 86 13.94 -19.34 9.78
N LEU A 87 13.38 -18.86 8.67
CA LEU A 87 12.70 -19.70 7.70
C LEU A 87 13.66 -20.74 7.09
N CYS A 88 14.85 -20.33 6.66
CA CYS A 88 15.87 -21.25 6.11
C CYS A 88 16.27 -22.34 7.12
N LEU A 89 16.49 -21.96 8.38
CA LEU A 89 16.80 -22.91 9.46
C LEU A 89 15.64 -23.86 9.72
N SER A 90 14.40 -23.37 9.66
CA SER A 90 13.20 -24.20 9.83
C SER A 90 13.03 -25.21 8.71
N LEU A 91 13.26 -24.79 7.46
CA LEU A 91 13.25 -25.69 6.30
C LEU A 91 14.35 -26.74 6.37
N PHE A 92 15.53 -26.39 6.88
CA PHE A 92 16.59 -27.34 7.15
C PHE A 92 16.20 -28.38 8.20
N GLN A 93 15.63 -27.95 9.33
CA GLN A 93 15.11 -28.86 10.35
C GLN A 93 14.00 -29.78 9.79
N LEU A 94 13.14 -29.27 8.92
CA LEU A 94 12.12 -30.07 8.24
C LEU A 94 12.71 -31.11 7.27
N SER A 95 13.90 -30.88 6.75
CA SER A 95 14.57 -31.82 5.85
C SER A 95 15.21 -33.00 6.59
N ILE A 96 15.58 -32.82 7.86
CA ILE A 96 16.30 -33.83 8.65
C ILE A 96 15.35 -34.65 9.53
N ASN A 97 14.29 -34.03 10.04
CA ASN A 97 13.35 -34.73 10.91
C ASN A 97 12.35 -35.57 10.10
N ASP A 98 12.04 -36.76 10.60
CA ASP A 98 10.98 -37.61 10.04
C ASP A 98 9.62 -36.91 10.14
N ILE A 99 8.80 -37.05 9.10
CA ILE A 99 7.43 -36.52 8.98
C ILE A 99 6.56 -36.94 10.16
N ARG A 100 6.81 -38.12 10.76
CA ARG A 100 6.03 -38.62 11.91
C ARG A 100 6.45 -38.02 13.25
N SER A 101 7.55 -37.27 13.30
CA SER A 101 8.08 -36.68 14.53
C SER A 101 7.27 -35.45 14.93
N THR A 102 6.97 -35.30 16.23
CA THR A 102 6.38 -34.07 16.79
C THR A 102 7.22 -32.83 16.49
N ARG A 103 8.56 -32.99 16.39
CA ARG A 103 9.48 -31.90 16.01
C ARG A 103 9.25 -31.41 14.58
N PHE A 104 8.97 -32.33 13.65
CA PHE A 104 8.66 -31.96 12.27
C PHE A 104 7.41 -31.09 12.21
N PHE A 105 6.33 -31.49 12.88
CA PHE A 105 5.10 -30.72 12.89
C PHE A 105 5.28 -29.33 13.54
N SER A 106 6.02 -29.26 14.65
CA SER A 106 6.34 -27.99 15.30
C SER A 106 7.13 -27.04 14.38
N MET A 107 8.14 -27.56 13.68
CA MET A 107 8.94 -26.78 12.73
C MET A 107 8.13 -26.37 11.49
N LEU A 108 7.18 -27.20 11.06
CA LEU A 108 6.29 -26.90 9.94
C LEU A 108 5.37 -25.74 10.30
N CYS A 109 4.73 -25.78 11.47
CA CYS A 109 3.94 -24.66 11.99
C CYS A 109 4.78 -23.39 12.10
N PHE A 110 6.01 -23.48 12.60
CA PHE A 110 6.90 -22.33 12.73
C PHE A 110 7.30 -21.74 11.36
N ALA A 111 7.60 -22.59 10.35
CA ALA A 111 7.85 -22.13 8.98
C ALA A 111 6.62 -21.45 8.37
N CYS A 112 5.41 -22.00 8.58
CA CYS A 112 4.16 -21.37 8.13
C CYS A 112 3.94 -20.01 8.80
N LEU A 113 4.22 -19.88 10.10
CA LEU A 113 4.12 -18.61 10.82
C LEU A 113 5.10 -17.56 10.27
N MET A 114 6.34 -17.96 9.96
CA MET A 114 7.33 -17.07 9.34
C MET A 114 6.89 -16.61 7.95
N LEU A 115 6.38 -17.52 7.13
CA LEU A 115 5.82 -17.18 5.81
C LEU A 115 4.62 -16.25 5.93
N PHE A 116 3.75 -16.46 6.91
CA PHE A 116 2.61 -15.59 7.16
C PHE A 116 3.05 -14.19 7.63
N GLN A 117 4.06 -14.11 8.48
CA GLN A 117 4.64 -12.83 8.90
C GLN A 117 5.21 -12.06 7.71
N LEU A 118 5.97 -12.73 6.82
CA LEU A 118 6.51 -12.12 5.60
C LEU A 118 5.40 -11.68 4.65
N LEU A 119 4.33 -12.48 4.52
CA LEU A 119 3.15 -12.14 3.73
C LEU A 119 2.52 -10.84 4.22
N ILE A 120 2.31 -10.70 5.52
CA ILE A 120 1.73 -9.48 6.11
C ILE A 120 2.57 -8.25 5.73
N PHE A 121 3.89 -8.30 5.87
CA PHE A 121 4.74 -7.16 5.54
C PHE A 121 4.70 -6.81 4.06
N CYS A 122 4.78 -7.81 3.18
CA CYS A 122 4.73 -7.61 1.74
C CYS A 122 3.35 -7.14 1.26
N TRP A 123 2.27 -7.62 1.89
CA TRP A 123 0.91 -7.18 1.62
C TRP A 123 0.75 -5.70 1.97
N ASN A 124 1.17 -5.28 3.17
CA ASN A 124 1.05 -3.89 3.59
C ASN A 124 1.89 -2.94 2.70
N GLY A 125 3.10 -3.35 2.33
CA GLY A 125 3.94 -2.57 1.40
C GLY A 125 3.32 -2.47 0.01
N ASN A 126 2.72 -3.56 -0.48
CA ASN A 126 2.02 -3.59 -1.77
C ASN A 126 0.76 -2.73 -1.75
N GLU A 127 -0.01 -2.77 -0.67
CA GLU A 127 -1.23 -1.96 -0.53
C GLU A 127 -0.90 -0.48 -0.59
N VAL A 128 0.12 -0.03 0.17
CA VAL A 128 0.60 1.37 0.11
C VAL A 128 1.00 1.76 -1.31
N LEU A 129 1.64 0.86 -2.05
CA LEU A 129 2.03 1.09 -3.44
C LEU A 129 0.79 1.25 -4.35
N VAL A 130 -0.16 0.30 -4.29
CA VAL A 130 -1.35 0.29 -5.16
C VAL A 130 -2.24 1.49 -4.88
N GLU A 131 -2.59 1.71 -3.63
CA GLU A 131 -3.44 2.81 -3.19
C GLU A 131 -2.80 4.17 -3.49
N SER A 132 -1.47 4.30 -3.40
CA SER A 132 -0.80 5.56 -3.75
C SER A 132 -0.96 5.94 -5.22
N LEU A 133 -1.05 4.94 -6.11
CA LEU A 133 -1.27 5.15 -7.54
C LEU A 133 -2.74 5.44 -7.85
N GLU A 134 -3.66 4.86 -7.07
CA GLU A 134 -5.10 5.08 -7.24
C GLU A 134 -5.49 6.56 -7.03
N ILE A 135 -4.77 7.29 -6.17
CA ILE A 135 -4.98 8.73 -5.95
C ILE A 135 -4.92 9.52 -7.26
N ALA A 136 -4.03 9.15 -8.19
CA ALA A 136 -3.94 9.83 -9.48
C ALA A 136 -5.22 9.65 -10.32
N PHE A 137 -5.77 8.43 -10.33
CA PHE A 137 -7.01 8.13 -11.03
C PHE A 137 -8.21 8.80 -10.36
N ALA A 138 -8.30 8.74 -9.03
CA ALA A 138 -9.40 9.37 -8.30
C ALA A 138 -9.37 10.90 -8.41
N ALA A 139 -8.18 11.51 -8.46
CA ALA A 139 -8.04 12.94 -8.73
C ALA A 139 -8.42 13.29 -10.18
N TYR A 140 -8.09 12.43 -11.16
CA TYR A 140 -8.47 12.62 -12.55
C TYR A 140 -9.99 12.54 -12.78
N ASP A 141 -10.65 11.54 -12.17
CA ASP A 141 -12.10 11.31 -12.26
C ASP A 141 -12.93 12.36 -11.48
N SER A 142 -12.29 13.24 -10.72
CA SER A 142 -12.99 14.33 -10.05
C SER A 142 -13.46 15.39 -11.06
N ASP A 143 -14.56 16.08 -10.77
CA ASP A 143 -15.06 17.19 -11.61
C ASP A 143 -14.22 18.49 -11.45
N TRP A 144 -12.89 18.36 -11.39
CA TRP A 144 -11.95 19.45 -11.14
C TRP A 144 -11.94 20.51 -12.24
N PHE A 145 -12.31 20.13 -13.47
CA PHE A 145 -12.43 21.03 -14.63
C PHE A 145 -13.53 22.10 -14.47
N VAL A 146 -14.46 21.89 -13.54
CA VAL A 146 -15.53 22.84 -13.19
C VAL A 146 -15.01 23.96 -12.25
N CYS A 147 -13.87 23.74 -11.59
CA CYS A 147 -13.30 24.70 -10.64
C CYS A 147 -12.52 25.82 -11.32
N ASP A 148 -12.08 26.82 -10.52
CA ASP A 148 -11.24 27.91 -11.03
C ASP A 148 -9.88 27.42 -11.55
N ILE A 149 -9.29 28.19 -12.47
CA ILE A 149 -8.01 27.87 -13.13
C ILE A 149 -6.89 27.55 -12.11
N ALA A 150 -6.87 28.23 -10.96
CA ALA A 150 -5.89 27.94 -9.92
C ALA A 150 -6.04 26.54 -9.32
N THR A 151 -7.29 26.12 -9.05
CA THR A 151 -7.61 24.76 -8.55
C THR A 151 -7.31 23.71 -9.61
N GLN A 152 -7.66 23.97 -10.88
CA GLN A 152 -7.34 23.07 -11.99
C GLN A 152 -5.83 22.79 -12.09
N LYS A 153 -5.01 23.84 -12.07
CA LYS A 153 -3.54 23.72 -12.08
C LYS A 153 -3.03 22.92 -10.88
N ALA A 154 -3.60 23.15 -9.69
CA ALA A 154 -3.20 22.42 -8.48
C ALA A 154 -3.53 20.92 -8.56
N VAL A 155 -4.70 20.56 -9.08
CA VAL A 155 -5.09 19.15 -9.26
C VAL A 155 -4.19 18.45 -10.28
N VAL A 156 -3.86 19.10 -11.40
CA VAL A 156 -2.90 18.55 -12.38
C VAL A 156 -1.53 18.26 -11.73
N LEU A 157 -1.02 19.15 -10.88
CA LEU A 157 0.22 18.91 -10.14
C LEU A 157 0.10 17.72 -9.17
N VAL A 158 -1.05 17.55 -8.51
CA VAL A 158 -1.31 16.38 -7.66
C VAL A 158 -1.34 15.09 -8.49
N ILE A 159 -2.04 15.08 -9.62
CA ILE A 159 -2.08 13.91 -10.51
C ILE A 159 -0.65 13.53 -10.93
N GLN A 160 0.14 14.50 -11.38
CA GLN A 160 1.54 14.28 -11.77
C GLN A 160 2.39 13.73 -10.61
N ARG A 161 2.18 14.21 -9.38
CA ARG A 161 2.90 13.72 -8.19
C ARG A 161 2.44 12.33 -7.76
N ALA A 162 1.15 12.05 -7.83
CA ALA A 162 0.53 10.79 -7.40
C ALA A 162 0.85 9.62 -8.34
N GLN A 163 1.15 9.90 -9.62
CA GLN A 163 1.68 8.90 -10.55
C GLN A 163 3.03 8.31 -10.11
N ARG A 164 3.77 8.97 -9.22
CA ARG A 164 4.96 8.41 -8.60
C ARG A 164 4.55 7.64 -7.33
N ALA A 165 4.50 6.31 -7.48
CA ALA A 165 4.15 5.39 -6.40
C ALA A 165 4.97 5.64 -5.12
N LEU A 166 4.28 5.55 -3.99
CA LEU A 166 4.90 5.52 -2.67
C LEU A 166 5.29 4.07 -2.36
N GLN A 167 6.59 3.81 -2.25
CA GLN A 167 7.11 2.45 -2.10
C GLN A 167 7.87 2.30 -0.79
N LEU A 168 7.59 1.21 -0.07
CA LEU A 168 8.36 0.82 1.11
C LEU A 168 9.45 -0.17 0.71
N SER A 169 10.66 0.04 1.21
CA SER A 169 11.81 -0.81 0.94
C SER A 169 12.39 -1.42 2.21
N ALA A 170 12.98 -2.61 2.08
CA ALA A 170 13.82 -3.24 3.08
C ALA A 170 15.29 -3.02 2.70
N GLY A 171 15.97 -2.17 3.45
CA GLY A 171 17.37 -1.77 3.26
C GLY A 171 17.69 -1.08 1.94
N LYS A 172 16.70 -0.61 1.17
CA LYS A 172 16.82 -0.28 -0.26
C LYS A 172 17.32 -1.43 -1.15
N PHE A 173 17.41 -2.65 -0.63
CA PHE A 173 17.79 -3.85 -1.38
C PHE A 173 16.60 -4.48 -2.10
N ALA A 174 15.44 -4.50 -1.44
CA ALA A 174 14.21 -5.06 -1.99
C ALA A 174 13.00 -4.21 -1.63
N TYR A 175 12.03 -4.14 -2.54
CA TYR A 175 10.73 -3.54 -2.26
C TYR A 175 9.81 -4.55 -1.58
N LEU A 176 9.00 -4.06 -0.64
CA LEU A 176 8.00 -4.86 0.06
C LEU A 176 6.76 -5.00 -0.83
N THR A 177 6.81 -5.94 -1.77
CA THR A 177 5.72 -6.23 -2.72
C THR A 177 5.31 -7.69 -2.67
N LEU A 178 4.11 -8.00 -3.15
CA LEU A 178 3.65 -9.39 -3.30
C LEU A 178 4.53 -10.20 -4.26
N GLU A 179 5.15 -9.53 -5.24
CA GLU A 179 6.11 -10.17 -6.15
C GLU A 179 7.37 -10.66 -5.42
N THR A 180 7.90 -9.86 -4.49
CA THR A 180 9.02 -10.25 -3.63
C THR A 180 8.63 -11.45 -2.76
N TYR A 181 7.43 -11.45 -2.18
CA TYR A 181 6.92 -12.56 -1.40
C TYR A 181 6.80 -13.86 -2.21
N MET A 182 6.24 -13.80 -3.41
CA MET A 182 6.13 -14.95 -4.32
C MET A 182 7.51 -15.50 -4.72
N SER A 183 8.49 -14.62 -4.87
CA SER A 183 9.87 -15.02 -5.14
C SER A 183 10.50 -15.74 -3.95
N ILE A 184 10.24 -15.29 -2.72
CA ILE A 184 10.66 -15.98 -1.50
C ILE A 184 10.01 -17.36 -1.40
N LEU A 185 8.69 -17.48 -1.61
CA LEU A 185 8.01 -18.77 -1.57
C LEU A 185 8.61 -19.79 -2.55
N ARG A 186 8.87 -19.37 -3.80
CA ARG A 186 9.49 -20.22 -4.82
C ARG A 186 10.91 -20.62 -4.43
N ALA A 187 11.70 -19.68 -3.91
CA ALA A 187 13.06 -19.95 -3.45
C ALA A 187 13.07 -20.91 -2.26
N SER A 188 12.17 -20.73 -1.28
CA SER A 188 12.01 -21.60 -0.12
C SER A 188 11.62 -23.03 -0.51
N GLY A 189 10.65 -23.18 -1.42
CA GLY A 189 10.26 -24.51 -1.93
C GLY A 189 11.41 -25.21 -2.66
N SER A 190 12.12 -24.47 -3.52
CA SER A 190 13.29 -25.00 -4.24
C SER A 190 14.41 -25.40 -3.28
N TYR A 191 14.70 -24.57 -2.29
CA TYR A 191 15.70 -24.84 -1.25
C TYR A 191 15.34 -26.10 -0.46
N TYR A 192 14.09 -26.25 -0.02
CA TYR A 192 13.62 -27.43 0.69
C TYR A 192 13.77 -28.71 -0.16
N MET A 193 13.41 -28.67 -1.45
CA MET A 193 13.57 -29.82 -2.33
C MET A 193 15.04 -30.23 -2.49
N VAL A 194 15.95 -29.26 -2.64
CA VAL A 194 17.39 -29.53 -2.71
C VAL A 194 17.90 -30.17 -1.42
N LEU A 195 17.54 -29.61 -0.27
CA LEU A 195 17.94 -30.17 1.02
C LEU A 195 17.43 -31.59 1.21
N ARG A 196 16.16 -31.86 0.84
CA ARG A 196 15.57 -33.19 0.95
C ARG A 196 16.32 -34.22 0.13
N LYS A 197 16.69 -33.86 -1.10
CA LYS A 197 17.48 -34.73 -1.99
C LYS A 197 18.90 -34.99 -1.48
N VAL A 198 19.50 -34.05 -0.75
CA VAL A 198 20.85 -34.19 -0.18
C VAL A 198 20.84 -35.03 1.10
N ASN A 199 19.70 -35.07 1.80
CA ASN A 199 19.54 -35.76 3.08
C ASN A 199 18.84 -37.13 2.98
N GLU A 200 18.39 -37.52 1.78
CA GLU A 200 18.07 -38.91 1.39
C GLU A 200 19.35 -39.71 1.13
#